data_AF-A0A4P9Y6U8-F1
#
_entry.id   AF-A0A4P9Y6U8-F1
#
_cell.length_a   1.000
_cell.length_b   1.000
_cell.length_c   1.000
_cell.angle_alpha   90.00
_cell.angle_beta   90.00
_cell.angle_gamma   90.00
#
_symmetry.space_group_name_H-M   'P 1'
#
loop_
_entity.id
_entity.type
_entity.pdbx_description
1 polymer ?
#
loop_
_entity_poly.entity_id
_entity_poly.type
_entity_poly.pdbx_seq_one_letter_code
_entity_poly.pdbx_strand_id
1 'polypeptide(L)'
;MPQMKEKYFFITLLSAHLLLVVPLLILFLTHRWNPSIAHRSPLLTCVLALSNILLAAWSLMRLSYTEPYSCGLELWTLGLGLPLSLLALAARYAHLIVQVRSQRAIYHLYGGLYSSVSPPTSQYPHGSIPEGSETSSMTPSPQRIDWVWRNRRWFSQQALVAWVGLAVVAHTILTAWVAFADHAQLDIVADPMDCVRRTPFTPETICALIYIITLFPALSFQVLKIRENYGIIRELFLSLCTASLAIGGSIVLTTSSPRYRHVLRSIIYEAYLISAYLILVAWPLASTLAPPPITPDGQCEIAFQRALSHPESFEKFKGYAMADLSIQQVMLYLECRRHSLLLPRERKTHIQYILETYLQYGSHCRVNIPKSTLLDLVDAITLGDKEIDKDILNPLQQDVWSLLRAHTWPRYCAWSLSKEKASPLPTSVVHP
;
A
#
# COMPACT_ATOMS: atom_id res chain seq x y z
N MET A 1 45.30 22.36 -0.45
CA MET A 1 44.37 22.50 -1.59
C MET A 1 43.48 21.28 -1.89
N PRO A 2 43.91 20.01 -1.81
CA PRO A 2 43.03 18.87 -2.13
C PRO A 2 41.83 18.72 -1.17
N GLN A 3 42.02 18.93 0.13
CA GLN A 3 40.95 18.86 1.14
C GLN A 3 39.78 19.85 0.92
N MET A 4 40.03 21.02 0.31
CA MET A 4 38.92 21.94 -0.01
C MET A 4 38.04 21.38 -1.12
N LYS A 5 38.63 20.74 -2.13
CA LYS A 5 37.88 20.15 -3.26
C LYS A 5 36.96 19.03 -2.80
N GLU A 6 37.40 18.21 -1.84
CA GLU A 6 36.61 17.11 -1.25
C GLU A 6 35.36 17.61 -0.50
N LYS A 7 35.50 18.68 0.29
CA LYS A 7 34.36 19.28 1.01
C LYS A 7 33.30 19.83 0.06
N TYR A 8 33.71 20.56 -0.98
CA TYR A 8 32.76 21.08 -1.99
C TYR A 8 32.11 19.93 -2.76
N PHE A 9 32.85 18.85 -3.07
CA PHE A 9 32.29 17.68 -3.74
C PHE A 9 31.20 17.01 -2.89
N PHE A 10 31.45 16.78 -1.60
CA PHE A 10 30.45 16.24 -0.66
C PHE A 10 29.19 17.10 -0.60
N ILE A 11 29.34 18.40 -0.36
CA ILE A 11 28.22 19.33 -0.26
C ILE A 11 27.41 19.31 -1.56
N THR A 12 28.09 19.25 -2.71
CA THR A 12 27.43 19.21 -4.02
C THR A 12 26.63 17.92 -4.21
N LEU A 13 27.20 16.76 -3.89
CA LEU A 13 26.49 15.48 -4.00
C LEU A 13 25.31 15.38 -3.04
N LEU A 14 25.49 15.80 -1.78
CA LEU A 14 24.41 15.79 -0.80
C LEU A 14 23.30 16.75 -1.20
N SER A 15 23.65 17.95 -1.68
CA SER A 15 22.68 18.91 -2.20
C SER A 15 21.93 18.35 -3.40
N ALA A 16 22.61 17.67 -4.33
CA ALA A 16 21.97 17.02 -5.47
C ALA A 16 21.02 15.90 -5.03
N HIS A 17 21.40 15.08 -4.05
CA HIS A 17 20.54 14.03 -3.49
C HIS A 17 19.30 14.62 -2.82
N LEU A 18 19.46 15.68 -2.02
CA LEU A 18 18.33 16.38 -1.38
C LEU A 18 17.40 17.04 -2.40
N LEU A 19 17.96 17.66 -3.44
CA LEU A 19 17.21 18.24 -4.55
C LEU A 19 16.46 17.20 -5.38
N LEU A 20 16.90 15.93 -5.37
CA LEU A 20 16.15 14.82 -5.97
C LEU A 20 15.05 14.33 -5.02
N VAL A 21 15.40 14.03 -3.76
CA VAL A 21 14.51 13.39 -2.80
C VAL A 21 13.37 14.32 -2.39
N VAL A 22 13.67 15.54 -1.93
CA VAL A 22 12.66 16.40 -1.30
C VAL A 22 11.55 16.81 -2.28
N PRO A 23 11.83 17.31 -3.50
CA PRO A 23 10.77 17.70 -4.44
C PRO A 23 9.90 16.52 -4.88
N LEU A 24 10.50 15.35 -5.15
CA LEU A 24 9.74 14.15 -5.51
C LEU A 24 8.85 13.68 -4.36
N LEU A 25 9.31 13.77 -3.11
CA LEU A 25 8.48 13.44 -1.95
C LEU A 25 7.32 14.42 -1.82
N ILE A 26 7.57 15.72 -1.99
CA ILE A 26 6.51 16.73 -1.96
C ILE A 26 5.47 16.44 -3.05
N LEU A 27 5.90 16.19 -4.28
CA LEU A 27 4.99 15.84 -5.38
C LEU A 27 4.22 14.54 -5.13
N PHE A 28 4.86 13.54 -4.53
CA PHE A 28 4.20 12.30 -4.12
C PHE A 28 3.13 12.57 -3.05
N LEU A 29 3.41 13.46 -2.09
CA LEU A 29 2.48 13.82 -1.02
C LEU A 29 1.33 14.72 -1.49
N THR A 30 1.55 15.60 -2.46
CA THR A 30 0.45 16.39 -3.04
C THR A 30 -0.55 15.50 -3.76
N HIS A 31 -0.09 14.39 -4.34
CA HIS A 31 -0.94 13.40 -5.01
C HIS A 31 -1.40 12.24 -4.09
N ARG A 32 -1.24 12.36 -2.77
CA ARG A 32 -1.57 11.27 -1.81
C ARG A 32 -3.03 10.79 -1.83
N TRP A 33 -3.94 11.61 -2.36
CA TRP A 33 -5.36 11.31 -2.48
C TRP A 33 -5.71 10.51 -3.75
N ASN A 34 -4.79 10.44 -4.71
CA ASN A 34 -4.98 9.58 -5.87
C ASN A 34 -4.98 8.11 -5.41
N PRO A 35 -5.95 7.27 -5.84
CA PRO A 35 -6.00 5.85 -5.46
C PRO A 35 -4.66 5.13 -5.63
N SER A 36 -3.94 5.39 -6.73
CA SER A 36 -2.63 4.80 -6.98
C SER A 36 -1.64 5.09 -5.83
N ILE A 37 -1.62 6.29 -5.27
CA ILE A 37 -0.68 6.65 -4.21
C ILE A 37 -1.25 6.32 -2.82
N ALA A 38 -2.56 6.46 -2.62
CA ALA A 38 -3.22 6.23 -1.33
C ALA A 38 -2.94 4.82 -0.78
N HIS A 39 -2.92 3.80 -1.65
CA HIS A 39 -2.62 2.41 -1.27
C HIS A 39 -1.12 2.16 -0.98
N ARG A 40 -0.22 3.09 -1.31
CA ARG A 40 1.24 2.96 -1.14
C ARG A 40 1.76 3.44 0.21
N SER A 41 0.87 3.75 1.16
CA SER A 41 1.22 4.18 2.52
C SER A 41 2.07 5.45 2.59
N PRO A 42 1.54 6.63 2.21
CA PRO A 42 2.31 7.86 2.13
C PRO A 42 3.09 8.22 3.39
N LEU A 43 2.52 7.96 4.57
CA LEU A 43 3.20 8.23 5.84
C LEU A 43 4.45 7.35 6.04
N LEU A 44 4.37 6.06 5.70
CA LEU A 44 5.52 5.15 5.75
C LEU A 44 6.55 5.50 4.67
N THR A 45 6.13 6.04 3.52
CA THR A 45 7.03 6.58 2.50
C THR A 45 7.81 7.79 3.01
N CYS A 46 7.21 8.68 3.81
CA CYS A 46 7.95 9.76 4.48
C CYS A 46 9.03 9.22 5.42
N VAL A 47 8.71 8.18 6.21
CA VAL A 47 9.68 7.54 7.11
C VAL A 47 10.85 6.92 6.33
N LEU A 48 10.56 6.25 5.22
CA LEU A 48 11.59 5.73 4.30
C LEU A 48 12.43 6.84 3.68
N ALA A 49 11.84 7.95 3.27
CA ALA A 49 12.57 9.10 2.73
C ALA A 49 13.50 9.74 3.77
N LEU A 50 13.04 9.86 5.03
CA LEU A 50 13.87 10.33 6.14
C LEU A 50 15.06 9.39 6.38
N SER A 51 14.81 8.09 6.46
CA SER A 51 15.87 7.07 6.55
C SER A 51 16.85 7.16 5.37
N ASN A 52 16.35 7.36 4.16
CA ASN A 52 17.17 7.49 2.96
C ASN A 52 18.10 8.72 3.04
N ILE A 53 17.59 9.87 3.51
CA ILE A 53 18.40 11.08 3.72
C ILE A 53 19.49 10.83 4.77
N LEU A 54 19.16 10.17 5.89
CA LEU A 54 20.13 9.84 6.93
C LEU A 54 21.24 8.92 6.41
N LEU A 55 20.87 7.87 5.70
CA LEU A 55 21.81 6.91 5.12
C LEU A 55 22.66 7.55 4.00
N ALA A 56 22.09 8.41 3.17
CA ALA A 56 22.82 9.13 2.12
C ALA A 56 23.83 10.11 2.72
N ALA A 57 23.42 10.86 3.75
CA ALA A 57 24.34 11.74 4.47
C ALA A 57 25.52 10.95 5.04
N TRP A 58 25.26 9.75 5.58
CA TRP A 58 26.30 8.86 6.07
C TRP A 58 27.23 8.34 4.96
N SER A 59 26.70 7.80 3.86
CA SER A 59 27.53 7.23 2.78
C SER A 59 28.34 8.30 2.06
N LEU A 60 27.76 9.49 1.83
CA LEU A 60 28.50 10.62 1.29
C LEU A 60 29.56 11.12 2.27
N MET A 61 29.28 11.13 3.57
CA MET A 61 30.25 11.58 4.57
C MET A 61 31.48 10.67 4.55
N ARG A 62 31.29 9.34 4.45
CA ARG A 62 32.39 8.38 4.29
C ARG A 62 33.22 8.60 3.02
N LEU A 63 32.60 9.03 1.92
CA LEU A 63 33.33 9.37 0.69
C LEU A 63 34.18 10.64 0.83
N SER A 64 33.83 11.52 1.77
CA SER A 64 34.42 12.85 1.91
C SER A 64 35.55 12.98 2.94
N TYR A 65 35.64 12.03 3.88
CA TYR A 65 36.59 12.13 4.99
C TYR A 65 37.90 11.39 4.68
N THR A 66 38.97 12.16 4.53
CA THR A 66 40.36 11.69 4.46
C THR A 66 41.03 11.79 5.84
N GLU A 67 40.54 10.99 6.80
CA GLU A 67 41.03 10.81 8.18
C GLU A 67 41.14 12.07 9.09
N PRO A 68 40.86 11.97 10.40
CA PRO A 68 40.42 10.79 11.15
C PRO A 68 38.87 10.72 11.26
N TYR A 69 38.29 9.51 11.35
CA TYR A 69 36.84 9.27 11.23
C TYR A 69 36.20 8.79 12.55
N SER A 70 35.05 9.37 12.93
CA SER A 70 34.37 9.05 14.21
C SER A 70 33.47 7.81 14.10
N CYS A 71 33.85 6.72 14.78
CA CYS A 71 33.03 5.52 14.86
C CYS A 71 31.68 5.74 15.55
N GLY A 72 31.60 6.67 16.51
CA GLY A 72 30.34 7.04 17.14
C GLY A 72 29.35 7.62 16.13
N LEU A 73 29.79 8.52 15.26
CA LEU A 73 28.91 9.11 14.24
C LEU A 73 28.41 8.05 13.24
N GLU A 74 29.27 7.13 12.79
CA GLU A 74 28.85 6.00 11.95
C GLU A 74 27.86 5.08 12.67
N LEU A 75 28.11 4.74 13.93
CA LEU A 75 27.23 3.88 14.71
C LEU A 75 25.81 4.46 14.82
N TRP A 76 25.69 5.76 15.12
CA TRP A 76 24.37 6.37 15.30
C TRP A 76 23.64 6.61 13.98
N THR A 77 24.34 7.03 12.93
CA THR A 77 23.73 7.25 11.62
C THR A 77 23.27 5.95 10.97
N LEU A 78 24.10 4.89 10.99
CA LEU A 78 23.74 3.56 10.48
C LEU A 78 22.69 2.90 11.38
N GLY A 79 22.91 2.91 12.70
CA GLY A 79 22.04 2.31 13.71
C GLY A 79 20.66 2.97 13.85
N LEU A 80 20.46 4.19 13.35
CA LEU A 80 19.14 4.79 13.18
C LEU A 80 18.61 4.60 11.77
N GLY A 81 19.43 4.89 10.76
CA GLY A 81 19.03 4.90 9.36
C GLY A 81 18.61 3.51 8.86
N LEU A 82 19.41 2.49 9.13
CA LEU A 82 19.20 1.14 8.60
C LEU A 82 17.97 0.45 9.21
N PRO A 83 17.78 0.41 10.54
CA PRO A 83 16.56 -0.14 11.13
C PRO A 83 15.32 0.63 10.70
N LEU A 84 15.38 1.97 10.62
CA LEU A 84 14.26 2.79 10.16
C LEU A 84 13.87 2.44 8.71
N SER A 85 14.85 2.22 7.82
CA SER A 85 14.60 1.78 6.44
C SER A 85 13.90 0.43 6.39
N LEU A 86 14.51 -0.58 7.02
CA LEU A 86 14.06 -1.97 6.92
C LEU A 86 12.70 -2.17 7.61
N LEU A 87 12.51 -1.58 8.79
CA LEU A 87 11.24 -1.68 9.52
C LEU A 87 10.12 -0.92 8.81
N ALA A 88 10.38 0.25 8.22
CA ALA A 88 9.37 0.96 7.44
C ALA A 88 8.98 0.20 6.17
N LEU A 89 9.94 -0.46 5.49
CA LEU A 89 9.65 -1.34 4.36
C LEU A 89 8.81 -2.54 4.80
N ALA A 90 9.18 -3.21 5.89
CA ALA A 90 8.39 -4.32 6.46
C ALA A 90 6.98 -3.90 6.88
N ALA A 91 6.82 -2.70 7.45
CA ALA A 91 5.54 -2.12 7.78
C ALA A 91 4.66 -1.89 6.53
N ARG A 92 5.24 -1.48 5.39
CA ARG A 92 4.50 -1.37 4.12
C ARG A 92 4.00 -2.72 3.63
N TYR A 93 4.82 -3.77 3.72
CA TYR A 93 4.38 -5.15 3.45
C TYR A 93 3.20 -5.55 4.33
N ALA A 94 3.31 -5.36 5.65
CA ALA A 94 2.25 -5.69 6.60
C ALA A 94 0.96 -4.92 6.30
N HIS A 95 1.06 -3.62 6.01
CA HIS A 95 -0.08 -2.79 5.63
C HIS A 95 -0.80 -3.34 4.39
N LEU A 96 -0.05 -3.65 3.33
CA LEU A 96 -0.61 -4.20 2.10
C LEU A 96 -1.30 -5.55 2.32
N ILE A 97 -0.66 -6.47 3.07
CA ILE A 97 -1.25 -7.78 3.40
C ILE A 97 -2.59 -7.59 4.10
N VAL A 98 -2.64 -6.74 5.12
CA VAL A 98 -3.86 -6.50 5.90
C VAL A 98 -4.92 -5.82 5.06
N GLN A 99 -4.54 -4.85 4.23
CA GLN A 99 -5.46 -4.17 3.32
C GLN A 99 -6.10 -5.17 2.36
N VAL A 100 -5.31 -5.98 1.67
CA VAL A 100 -5.84 -6.99 0.72
C VAL A 100 -6.73 -8.01 1.43
N ARG A 101 -6.31 -8.53 2.59
CA ARG A 101 -7.12 -9.48 3.35
C ARG A 101 -8.43 -8.86 3.81
N SER A 102 -8.41 -7.58 4.20
CA SER A 102 -9.62 -6.86 4.56
C SER A 102 -10.58 -6.72 3.36
N GLN A 103 -10.06 -6.44 2.16
CA GLN A 103 -10.86 -6.37 0.95
C GLN A 103 -11.47 -7.74 0.58
N ARG A 104 -10.71 -8.83 0.75
CA ARG A 104 -11.22 -10.19 0.55
C ARG A 104 -12.32 -10.54 1.54
N ALA A 105 -12.15 -10.16 2.81
CA ALA A 105 -13.17 -10.37 3.83
C ALA A 105 -14.46 -9.63 3.47
N ILE A 106 -14.38 -8.36 3.04
CA ILE A 106 -15.54 -7.62 2.50
C ILE A 106 -16.15 -8.38 1.32
N TYR A 107 -15.34 -8.76 0.33
CA TYR A 107 -15.83 -9.46 -0.85
C TYR A 107 -16.59 -10.75 -0.49
N HIS A 108 -16.12 -11.54 0.47
CA HIS A 108 -16.80 -12.77 0.88
C HIS A 108 -18.03 -12.52 1.75
N LEU A 109 -17.98 -11.55 2.68
CA LEU A 109 -19.10 -11.21 3.55
C LEU A 109 -20.30 -10.71 2.74
N TYR A 110 -20.05 -9.89 1.72
CA TYR A 110 -21.10 -9.30 0.90
C TYR A 110 -21.39 -10.08 -0.37
N GLY A 111 -20.37 -10.68 -1.01
CA GLY A 111 -20.55 -11.44 -2.25
C GLY A 111 -21.55 -12.58 -2.14
N GLY A 112 -21.52 -13.32 -1.02
CA GLY A 112 -22.47 -14.42 -0.77
C GLY A 112 -23.94 -13.97 -0.65
N LEU A 113 -24.19 -12.73 -0.21
CA LEU A 113 -25.54 -12.18 -0.10
C LEU A 113 -26.13 -11.81 -1.46
N TYR A 114 -25.30 -11.48 -2.45
CA TYR A 114 -25.75 -11.03 -3.76
C TYR A 114 -25.83 -12.15 -4.80
N SER A 115 -25.05 -13.22 -4.66
CA SER A 115 -25.13 -14.37 -5.57
C SER A 115 -26.46 -15.13 -5.49
N SER A 116 -27.23 -14.97 -4.41
CA SER A 116 -28.58 -15.54 -4.27
C SER A 116 -29.70 -14.66 -4.80
N VAL A 117 -29.45 -13.37 -5.05
CA VAL A 117 -30.43 -12.44 -5.62
C VAL A 117 -30.22 -12.41 -7.14
N SER A 118 -30.53 -13.54 -7.79
CA SER A 118 -30.69 -13.54 -9.25
C SER A 118 -31.77 -12.50 -9.60
N PRO A 119 -31.56 -11.64 -10.61
CA PRO A 119 -32.62 -10.75 -11.05
C PRO A 119 -33.86 -11.59 -11.36
N PRO A 120 -35.08 -11.16 -10.95
CA PRO A 120 -36.28 -11.90 -11.24
C PRO A 120 -36.37 -12.01 -12.75
N THR A 121 -36.07 -13.20 -13.27
CA THR A 121 -36.25 -13.51 -14.67
C THR A 121 -37.75 -13.44 -14.88
N SER A 122 -38.19 -12.30 -15.41
CA SER A 122 -39.54 -12.01 -15.84
C SER A 122 -39.91 -12.99 -16.96
N GLN A 123 -40.31 -14.21 -16.60
CA GLN A 123 -41.03 -15.17 -17.44
C GLN A 123 -41.22 -16.46 -16.63
N TYR A 124 -42.29 -16.55 -15.83
CA TYR A 124 -43.14 -17.74 -15.73
C TYR A 124 -44.43 -17.35 -14.98
N PRO A 125 -45.60 -17.41 -15.63
CA PRO A 125 -46.88 -17.22 -14.95
C PRO A 125 -47.31 -18.51 -14.27
N HIS A 126 -47.90 -18.37 -13.07
CA HIS A 126 -48.72 -19.35 -12.36
C HIS A 126 -48.07 -20.66 -11.90
N GLY A 127 -47.61 -20.66 -10.65
CA GLY A 127 -47.42 -21.87 -9.85
C GLY A 127 -47.40 -21.51 -8.37
N SER A 128 -48.39 -22.00 -7.62
CA SER A 128 -48.66 -21.84 -6.18
C SER A 128 -47.44 -21.53 -5.29
N ILE A 129 -47.53 -20.40 -4.57
CA ILE A 129 -46.59 -19.93 -3.54
C ILE A 129 -46.61 -20.93 -2.36
N PRO A 130 -45.48 -21.55 -1.98
CA PRO A 130 -45.38 -22.24 -0.71
C PRO A 130 -45.30 -21.19 0.41
N GLU A 131 -46.40 -20.97 1.12
CA GLU A 131 -46.41 -20.31 2.43
C GLU A 131 -45.63 -21.19 3.41
N GLY A 132 -44.38 -20.83 3.72
CA GLY A 132 -43.61 -21.57 4.72
C GLY A 132 -42.09 -21.43 4.68
N SER A 133 -41.53 -20.53 3.87
CA SER A 133 -40.10 -20.23 3.97
C SER A 133 -39.87 -19.27 5.13
N GLU A 134 -39.62 -19.84 6.32
CA GLU A 134 -39.06 -19.12 7.45
C GLU A 134 -37.98 -18.15 6.97
N THR A 135 -38.17 -16.88 7.28
CA THR A 135 -37.19 -15.80 7.19
C THR A 135 -36.04 -16.13 8.15
N SER A 136 -35.26 -17.14 7.82
CA SER A 136 -34.02 -17.46 8.50
C SER A 136 -33.14 -16.23 8.32
N SER A 137 -33.06 -15.43 9.39
CA SER A 137 -32.33 -14.17 9.43
C SER A 137 -30.88 -14.50 9.07
N MET A 138 -30.54 -14.25 7.81
CA MET A 138 -29.24 -14.52 7.19
C MET A 138 -28.24 -13.49 7.70
N THR A 139 -28.08 -13.45 9.03
CA THR A 139 -26.99 -12.77 9.68
C THR A 139 -25.77 -13.66 9.46
N PRO A 140 -24.78 -13.22 8.67
CA PRO A 140 -23.58 -14.00 8.42
C PRO A 140 -22.98 -14.39 9.76
N SER A 141 -22.79 -15.69 10.01
CA SER A 141 -22.38 -16.17 11.34
C SER A 141 -21.10 -15.43 11.76
N PRO A 142 -21.11 -14.68 12.87
CA PRO A 142 -19.99 -13.82 13.26
C PRO A 142 -18.69 -14.58 13.57
N GLN A 143 -18.75 -15.91 13.68
CA GLN A 143 -17.62 -16.76 14.01
C GLN A 143 -16.54 -16.84 12.91
N ARG A 144 -16.83 -16.47 11.66
CA ARG A 144 -15.82 -16.52 10.57
C ARG A 144 -15.31 -15.13 10.13
N ILE A 145 -15.43 -14.12 10.99
CA ILE A 145 -14.75 -12.84 10.74
C ILE A 145 -13.27 -13.00 11.06
N ASP A 146 -12.44 -12.97 10.01
CA ASP A 146 -10.98 -13.07 10.08
C ASP A 146 -10.40 -12.15 11.17
N TRP A 147 -9.47 -12.68 11.97
CA TRP A 147 -8.75 -11.93 13.01
C TRP A 147 -8.14 -10.63 12.47
N VAL A 148 -7.66 -10.67 11.22
CA VAL A 148 -7.07 -9.53 10.51
C VAL A 148 -8.07 -8.37 10.36
N TRP A 149 -9.33 -8.67 10.08
CA TRP A 149 -10.38 -7.66 9.95
C TRP A 149 -10.64 -6.96 11.28
N ARG A 150 -10.73 -7.73 12.37
CA ARG A 150 -10.95 -7.20 13.72
C ARG A 150 -9.80 -6.31 14.19
N ASN A 151 -8.57 -6.69 13.88
CA ASN A 151 -7.37 -6.00 14.37
C ASN A 151 -6.75 -5.01 13.39
N ARG A 152 -7.39 -4.70 12.25
CA ARG A 152 -6.81 -3.80 11.23
C ARG A 152 -6.36 -2.43 11.75
N ARG A 153 -6.95 -1.92 12.84
CA ARG A 153 -6.59 -0.60 13.42
C ARG A 153 -5.11 -0.58 13.87
N TRP A 154 -4.61 -1.72 14.33
CA TRP A 154 -3.21 -1.95 14.69
C TRP A 154 -2.27 -1.88 13.48
N PHE A 155 -2.81 -2.06 12.28
CA PHE A 155 -2.11 -1.98 11.01
C PHE A 155 -2.48 -0.72 10.21
N SER A 156 -3.11 0.26 10.85
CA SER A 156 -3.24 1.61 10.27
C SER A 156 -1.85 2.22 10.06
N GLN A 157 -1.69 3.12 9.11
CA GLN A 157 -0.38 3.73 8.83
C GLN A 157 0.20 4.44 10.06
N GLN A 158 -0.65 5.11 10.85
CA GLN A 158 -0.25 5.77 12.10
C GLN A 158 0.24 4.76 13.14
N ALA A 159 -0.51 3.67 13.35
CA ALA A 159 -0.10 2.62 14.27
C ALA A 159 1.21 1.97 13.82
N LEU A 160 1.35 1.67 12.53
CA LEU A 160 2.58 1.09 11.97
C LEU A 160 3.79 2.02 12.13
N VAL A 161 3.61 3.33 11.93
CA VAL A 161 4.69 4.31 12.19
C VAL A 161 5.06 4.34 13.67
N ALA A 162 4.08 4.27 14.58
CA ALA A 162 4.34 4.17 16.00
C ALA A 162 5.10 2.87 16.36
N TRP A 163 4.72 1.73 15.77
CA TRP A 163 5.43 0.45 15.95
C TRP A 163 6.87 0.50 15.40
N VAL A 164 7.08 1.10 14.23
CA VAL A 164 8.40 1.33 13.66
C VAL A 164 9.23 2.21 14.60
N GLY A 165 8.66 3.32 15.10
CA GLY A 165 9.32 4.22 16.04
C GLY A 165 9.71 3.51 17.34
N LEU A 166 8.80 2.75 17.94
CA LEU A 166 9.06 1.98 19.15
C LEU A 166 10.18 0.94 18.94
N ALA A 167 10.15 0.23 17.82
CA ALA A 167 11.18 -0.75 17.47
C ALA A 167 12.55 -0.10 17.22
N VAL A 168 12.59 1.06 16.57
CA VAL A 168 13.84 1.84 16.40
C VAL A 168 14.37 2.32 17.75
N VAL A 169 13.52 2.85 18.64
CA VAL A 169 13.94 3.26 19.99
C VAL A 169 14.50 2.07 20.78
N ALA A 170 13.83 0.92 20.76
CA ALA A 170 14.33 -0.29 21.42
C ALA A 170 15.69 -0.72 20.86
N HIS A 171 15.86 -0.65 19.54
CA HIS A 171 17.13 -0.92 18.87
C HIS A 171 18.23 0.07 19.31
N THR A 172 17.93 1.37 19.33
CA THR A 172 18.86 2.42 19.77
C THR A 172 19.29 2.22 21.22
N ILE A 173 18.38 1.85 22.12
CA ILE A 173 18.70 1.55 23.53
C ILE A 173 19.65 0.35 23.62
N LEU A 174 19.40 -0.72 22.86
CA LEU A 174 20.27 -1.89 22.83
C LEU A 174 21.67 -1.56 22.32
N THR A 175 21.75 -0.80 21.22
CA THR A 175 23.04 -0.34 20.66
C THR A 175 23.78 0.58 21.63
N ALA A 176 23.07 1.50 22.29
CA ALA A 176 23.63 2.36 23.33
C ALA A 176 24.21 1.53 24.48
N TRP A 177 23.45 0.55 24.97
CA TRP A 177 23.88 -0.29 26.08
C TRP A 177 25.15 -1.07 25.75
N VAL A 178 25.25 -1.67 24.56
CA VAL A 178 26.47 -2.36 24.12
C VAL A 178 27.63 -1.37 23.95
N ALA A 179 27.38 -0.19 23.37
CA ALA A 179 28.42 0.84 23.21
C ALA A 179 28.94 1.37 24.55
N PHE A 180 28.07 1.53 25.56
CA PHE A 180 28.46 1.90 26.91
C PHE A 180 29.18 0.78 27.65
N ALA A 181 28.86 -0.49 27.39
CA ALA A 181 29.60 -1.60 27.99
C ALA A 181 31.05 -1.69 27.49
N ASP A 182 31.33 -1.21 26.26
CA ASP A 182 32.63 -1.29 25.60
C ASP A 182 33.28 0.10 25.45
N HIS A 183 33.53 0.78 26.59
CA HIS A 183 33.99 2.17 26.70
C HIS A 183 35.19 2.56 25.81
N ALA A 184 36.00 1.61 25.34
CA ALA A 184 37.22 1.87 24.55
C ALA A 184 37.01 1.89 23.02
N GLN A 185 35.78 1.71 22.51
CA GLN A 185 35.55 1.40 21.08
C GLN A 185 34.82 2.49 20.27
N LEU A 186 34.57 3.67 20.83
CA LEU A 186 33.99 4.81 20.07
C LEU A 186 35.03 5.83 19.58
N ASP A 187 36.31 5.55 19.79
CA ASP A 187 37.42 6.41 19.39
C ASP A 187 37.48 6.69 17.89
N ILE A 188 38.15 7.78 17.54
CA ILE A 188 38.42 8.16 16.17
C ILE A 188 39.44 7.18 15.56
N VAL A 189 39.12 6.62 14.39
CA VAL A 189 39.97 5.65 13.69
C VAL A 189 40.54 6.22 12.40
N ALA A 190 41.67 5.65 11.97
CA ALA A 190 42.24 5.88 10.65
C ALA A 190 41.34 5.25 9.57
N ASP A 191 41.10 3.93 9.63
CA ASP A 191 40.25 3.25 8.66
C ASP A 191 38.78 3.19 9.12
N PRO A 192 37.83 3.82 8.38
CA PRO A 192 36.40 3.69 8.67
C PRO A 192 35.90 2.24 8.72
N MET A 193 36.56 1.30 8.06
CA MET A 193 36.18 -0.12 8.08
C MET A 193 36.44 -0.78 9.43
N ASP A 194 37.34 -0.23 10.24
CA ASP A 194 37.59 -0.74 11.60
C ASP A 194 36.40 -0.46 12.51
N CYS A 195 35.64 0.61 12.29
CA CYS A 195 34.43 0.89 13.06
C CYS A 195 33.44 -0.27 13.00
N VAL A 196 33.11 -0.75 11.80
CA VAL A 196 32.05 -1.76 11.61
C VAL A 196 32.43 -3.15 12.15
N ARG A 197 33.71 -3.39 12.41
CA ARG A 197 34.19 -4.62 13.05
C ARG A 197 34.15 -4.58 14.57
N ARG A 198 33.97 -3.38 15.16
CA ARG A 198 33.90 -3.22 16.61
C ARG A 198 32.60 -3.77 17.17
N THR A 199 32.67 -4.22 18.41
CA THR A 199 31.53 -4.86 19.09
C THR A 199 30.27 -3.98 19.15
N PRO A 200 30.32 -2.63 19.20
CA PRO A 200 29.11 -1.80 19.24
C PRO A 200 28.22 -1.93 18.00
N PHE A 201 28.75 -2.37 16.86
CA PHE A 201 27.98 -2.61 15.62
C PHE A 201 27.30 -3.99 15.57
N THR A 202 27.55 -4.85 16.57
CA THR A 202 26.99 -6.21 16.62
C THR A 202 25.46 -6.21 16.68
N PRO A 203 24.78 -5.42 17.55
CA PRO A 203 23.33 -5.40 17.61
C PRO A 203 22.68 -5.01 16.29
N GLU A 204 23.27 -4.03 15.61
CA GLU A 204 22.82 -3.55 14.31
C GLU A 204 22.91 -4.65 13.24
N THR A 205 24.09 -5.28 13.14
CA THR A 205 24.33 -6.35 12.17
C THR A 205 23.38 -7.54 12.41
N ILE A 206 23.20 -7.96 13.66
CA ILE A 206 22.29 -9.04 14.02
C ILE A 206 20.84 -8.67 13.66
N CYS A 207 20.37 -7.47 14.01
CA CYS A 207 19.00 -7.05 13.69
C CYS A 207 18.77 -6.97 12.17
N ALA A 208 19.72 -6.41 11.42
CA ALA A 208 19.63 -6.36 9.96
C ALA A 208 19.55 -7.76 9.34
N LEU A 209 20.37 -8.71 9.82
CA LEU A 209 20.31 -10.10 9.38
C LEU A 209 18.97 -10.77 9.74
N ILE A 210 18.45 -10.56 10.96
CA ILE A 210 17.13 -11.05 11.36
C ILE A 210 16.06 -10.51 10.41
N TYR A 211 16.08 -9.21 10.10
CA TYR A 211 15.09 -8.62 9.20
C TYR A 211 15.16 -9.23 7.80
N ILE A 212 16.35 -9.38 7.21
CA ILE A 212 16.55 -9.89 5.84
C ILE A 212 16.29 -11.39 5.74
N ILE A 213 16.72 -12.18 6.72
CA ILE A 213 16.66 -13.65 6.64
C ILE A 213 15.32 -14.20 7.14
N THR A 214 14.67 -13.53 8.10
CA THR A 214 13.43 -14.05 8.72
C THR A 214 12.20 -13.22 8.37
N LEU A 215 12.22 -11.92 8.67
CA LEU A 215 11.04 -11.07 8.55
C LEU A 215 10.61 -10.88 7.09
N PHE A 216 11.54 -10.50 6.21
CA PHE A 216 11.22 -10.22 4.81
C PHE A 216 10.81 -11.45 4.00
N PRO A 217 11.44 -12.64 4.14
CA PRO A 217 10.98 -13.85 3.47
C PRO A 217 9.59 -14.26 3.95
N ALA A 218 9.31 -14.15 5.26
CA ALA A 218 7.97 -14.43 5.80
C ALA A 218 6.91 -13.48 5.21
N LEU A 219 7.19 -12.17 5.17
CA LEU A 219 6.28 -11.18 4.59
C LEU A 219 6.12 -11.37 3.07
N SER A 220 7.20 -11.63 2.36
CA SER A 220 7.18 -11.87 0.90
C SER A 220 6.34 -13.11 0.58
N PHE A 221 6.50 -14.21 1.33
CA PHE A 221 5.69 -15.41 1.15
C PHE A 221 4.19 -15.15 1.32
N GLN A 222 3.80 -14.30 2.27
CA GLN A 222 2.40 -13.91 2.45
C GLN A 222 1.87 -13.09 1.26
N VAL A 223 2.73 -12.24 0.69
CA VAL A 223 2.38 -11.37 -0.44
C VAL A 223 2.35 -12.10 -1.77
N LEU A 224 3.13 -13.17 -1.98
CA LEU A 224 3.11 -13.96 -3.22
C LEU A 224 1.72 -14.54 -3.57
N LYS A 225 0.85 -14.72 -2.57
CA LYS A 225 -0.54 -15.22 -2.75
C LYS A 225 -1.53 -14.11 -3.10
N ILE A 226 -1.07 -12.87 -3.20
CA ILE A 226 -1.87 -11.70 -3.47
C ILE A 226 -1.74 -11.34 -4.94
N ARG A 227 -2.90 -11.15 -5.60
CA ARG A 227 -2.99 -10.55 -6.92
C ARG A 227 -3.41 -9.10 -6.73
N GLU A 228 -2.60 -8.17 -7.21
CA GLU A 228 -2.91 -6.75 -7.20
C GLU A 228 -2.50 -6.09 -8.51
N ASN A 229 -3.28 -5.09 -8.93
CA ASN A 229 -3.12 -4.46 -10.24
C ASN A 229 -2.21 -3.21 -10.20
N TYR A 230 -1.90 -2.68 -9.01
CA TYR A 230 -1.07 -1.48 -8.87
C TYR A 230 0.43 -1.74 -8.97
N GLY A 231 0.88 -2.99 -8.88
CA GLY A 231 2.29 -3.35 -8.92
C GLY A 231 3.08 -2.98 -7.65
N ILE A 232 2.40 -2.68 -6.54
CA ILE A 232 3.00 -2.39 -5.22
C ILE A 232 3.84 -3.58 -4.75
N ILE A 233 3.40 -4.82 -4.99
CA ILE A 233 4.15 -6.05 -4.65
C ILE A 233 5.49 -6.08 -5.37
N ARG A 234 5.47 -5.76 -6.67
CA ARG A 234 6.68 -5.71 -7.49
C ARG A 234 7.63 -4.63 -6.99
N GLU A 235 7.11 -3.45 -6.65
CA GLU A 235 7.90 -2.35 -6.07
C GLU A 235 8.55 -2.76 -4.75
N LEU A 236 7.77 -3.33 -3.83
CA LEU A 236 8.26 -3.79 -2.53
C LEU A 236 9.31 -4.89 -2.67
N PHE A 237 9.08 -5.85 -3.57
CA PHE A 237 10.02 -6.94 -3.84
C PHE A 237 11.33 -6.44 -4.48
N LEU A 238 11.24 -5.55 -5.47
CA LEU A 238 12.43 -4.93 -6.07
C LEU A 238 13.22 -4.13 -5.02
N SER A 239 12.55 -3.36 -4.18
CA SER A 239 13.21 -2.62 -3.09
C SER A 239 13.86 -3.53 -2.05
N LEU A 240 13.26 -4.69 -1.77
CA LEU A 240 13.84 -5.70 -0.89
C LEU A 240 15.08 -6.33 -1.53
N CYS A 241 15.02 -6.66 -2.82
CA CYS A 241 16.16 -7.19 -3.56
C CYS A 241 17.33 -6.21 -3.57
N THR A 242 17.09 -4.92 -3.85
CA THR A 242 18.15 -3.90 -3.82
C THR A 242 18.74 -3.72 -2.42
N ALA A 243 17.91 -3.72 -1.37
CA ALA A 243 18.38 -3.67 0.02
C ALA A 243 19.26 -4.88 0.38
N SER A 244 18.80 -6.08 0.01
CA SER A 244 19.51 -7.34 0.29
C SER A 244 20.85 -7.41 -0.44
N LEU A 245 20.88 -6.97 -1.70
CA LEU A 245 22.13 -6.88 -2.48
C LEU A 245 23.10 -5.86 -1.89
N ALA A 246 22.61 -4.71 -1.43
CA ALA A 246 23.47 -3.69 -0.84
C ALA A 246 24.08 -4.15 0.49
N ILE A 247 23.27 -4.76 1.36
CA ILE A 247 23.72 -5.25 2.67
C ILE A 247 24.62 -6.48 2.49
N GLY A 248 24.22 -7.45 1.67
CA GLY A 248 25.03 -8.63 1.36
C GLY A 248 26.36 -8.27 0.67
N GLY A 249 26.32 -7.38 -0.31
CA GLY A 249 27.51 -6.84 -0.97
C GLY A 249 28.43 -6.13 0.02
N SER A 250 27.88 -5.32 0.92
CA SER A 250 28.66 -4.65 1.97
C SER A 250 29.34 -5.62 2.93
N ILE A 251 28.65 -6.71 3.31
CA ILE A 251 29.23 -7.79 4.13
C ILE A 251 30.37 -8.48 3.38
N VAL A 252 30.19 -8.84 2.12
CA VAL A 252 31.26 -9.45 1.30
C VAL A 252 32.46 -8.51 1.15
N LEU A 253 32.24 -7.22 0.96
CA LEU A 253 33.33 -6.25 0.88
C LEU A 253 34.13 -6.13 2.18
N THR A 254 33.53 -6.44 3.33
CA THR A 254 34.29 -6.49 4.60
C THR A 254 35.34 -7.60 4.64
N THR A 255 35.31 -8.56 3.71
CA THR A 255 36.27 -9.68 3.62
C THR A 255 37.28 -9.54 2.45
N SER A 256 36.97 -8.83 1.36
CA SER A 256 37.79 -8.72 0.12
C SER A 256 38.82 -7.58 0.08
N SER A 257 40.11 -7.73 -0.29
CA SER A 257 41.20 -6.70 -0.43
C SER A 257 40.99 -5.24 0.11
N PRO A 258 41.84 -4.73 1.03
CA PRO A 258 41.61 -3.47 1.78
C PRO A 258 41.56 -2.18 0.95
N ARG A 259 42.23 -2.14 -0.21
CA ARG A 259 42.56 -0.88 -0.91
C ARG A 259 41.36 -0.05 -1.38
N TYR A 260 40.19 -0.66 -1.63
CA TYR A 260 39.02 0.03 -2.20
C TYR A 260 37.68 -0.24 -1.47
N ARG A 261 37.70 -0.88 -0.29
CA ARG A 261 36.48 -1.35 0.38
C ARG A 261 35.52 -0.21 0.75
N HIS A 262 36.04 0.87 1.33
CA HIS A 262 35.21 1.98 1.82
C HIS A 262 34.53 2.75 0.67
N VAL A 263 35.25 3.00 -0.43
CA VAL A 263 34.70 3.65 -1.63
C VAL A 263 33.61 2.78 -2.24
N LEU A 264 33.92 1.50 -2.49
CA LEU A 264 32.98 0.60 -3.15
C LEU A 264 31.74 0.35 -2.30
N ARG A 265 31.87 0.22 -0.98
CA ARG A 265 30.75 0.12 -0.06
C ARG A 265 29.85 1.35 -0.12
N SER A 266 30.43 2.54 -0.09
CA SER A 266 29.67 3.80 -0.16
C SER A 266 28.93 3.92 -1.49
N ILE A 267 29.57 3.56 -2.61
CA ILE A 267 28.92 3.51 -3.94
C ILE A 267 27.75 2.53 -3.97
N ILE A 268 27.91 1.34 -3.38
CA ILE A 268 26.83 0.34 -3.29
C ILE A 268 25.63 0.88 -2.49
N TYR A 269 25.88 1.54 -1.35
CA TYR A 269 24.81 2.16 -0.57
C TYR A 269 24.13 3.29 -1.33
N GLU A 270 24.87 4.19 -1.97
CA GLU A 270 24.28 5.26 -2.80
C GLU A 270 23.42 4.70 -3.93
N ALA A 271 23.93 3.69 -4.65
CA ALA A 271 23.17 3.03 -5.71
C ALA A 271 21.88 2.38 -5.17
N TYR A 272 21.93 1.78 -3.98
CA TYR A 272 20.74 1.29 -3.28
C TYR A 272 19.77 2.41 -2.91
N LEU A 273 20.24 3.50 -2.32
CA LEU A 273 19.40 4.59 -1.86
C LEU A 273 18.68 5.27 -3.04
N ILE A 274 19.41 5.52 -4.14
CA ILE A 274 18.83 6.07 -5.36
C ILE A 274 17.82 5.08 -5.96
N SER A 275 18.20 3.81 -6.13
CA SER A 275 17.30 2.81 -6.74
C SER A 275 16.04 2.58 -5.91
N ALA A 276 16.15 2.43 -4.58
CA ALA A 276 15.01 2.31 -3.68
C ALA A 276 14.09 3.52 -3.78
N TYR A 277 14.65 4.73 -3.86
CA TYR A 277 13.86 5.96 -4.01
C TYR A 277 13.13 6.04 -5.35
N LEU A 278 13.81 5.68 -6.44
CA LEU A 278 13.21 5.61 -7.77
C LEU A 278 12.07 4.59 -7.82
N ILE A 279 12.26 3.40 -7.22
CA ILE A 279 11.25 2.33 -7.19
C ILE A 279 10.04 2.73 -6.33
N LEU A 280 10.27 3.29 -5.14
CA LEU A 280 9.21 3.47 -4.14
C LEU A 280 8.49 4.82 -4.22
N VAL A 281 9.08 5.83 -4.88
CA VAL A 281 8.52 7.18 -4.98
C VAL A 281 8.37 7.62 -6.43
N ALA A 282 9.47 7.66 -7.19
CA ALA A 282 9.45 8.24 -8.53
C ALA A 282 8.59 7.43 -9.51
N TRP A 283 8.70 6.09 -9.49
CA TRP A 283 7.92 5.21 -10.36
C TRP A 283 6.41 5.30 -10.09
N PRO A 284 5.93 5.17 -8.84
CA PRO A 284 4.53 5.43 -8.51
C PRO A 284 4.03 6.81 -8.94
N LEU A 285 4.84 7.85 -8.72
CA LEU A 285 4.48 9.21 -9.10
C LEU A 285 4.36 9.33 -10.62
N ALA A 286 5.32 8.81 -11.38
CA ALA A 286 5.28 8.80 -12.84
C ALA A 286 4.03 8.06 -13.36
N SER A 287 3.69 6.90 -12.79
CA SER A 287 2.47 6.17 -13.16
C SER A 287 1.18 6.92 -12.83
N THR A 288 1.21 7.82 -11.83
CA THR A 288 0.06 8.64 -11.43
C THR A 288 -0.10 9.87 -12.33
N LEU A 289 1.01 10.43 -12.81
CA LEU A 289 1.04 11.57 -13.73
C LEU A 289 0.85 11.16 -15.19
N ALA A 290 1.09 9.89 -15.53
CA ALA A 290 0.83 9.37 -16.86
C ALA A 290 -0.66 9.55 -17.19
N PRO A 291 -0.99 10.10 -18.37
CA PRO A 291 -2.39 10.23 -18.77
C PRO A 291 -3.03 8.84 -18.76
N PRO A 292 -4.29 8.72 -18.29
CA PRO A 292 -4.99 7.45 -18.38
C PRO A 292 -5.05 7.03 -19.85
N PRO A 293 -4.96 5.72 -20.14
CA PRO A 293 -5.11 5.25 -21.51
C PRO A 293 -6.44 5.77 -22.07
N ILE A 294 -6.38 6.48 -23.20
CA ILE A 294 -7.55 7.05 -23.86
C ILE A 294 -8.47 5.89 -24.25
N THR A 295 -9.54 5.71 -23.50
CA THR A 295 -10.64 4.84 -23.91
C THR A 295 -11.59 5.66 -24.78
N PRO A 296 -12.01 5.18 -25.97
CA PRO A 296 -12.96 5.90 -26.81
C PRO A 296 -14.28 6.14 -26.04
N ASP A 297 -14.58 7.42 -25.76
CA ASP A 297 -15.52 7.90 -24.73
C ASP A 297 -16.95 7.34 -24.85
N GLY A 298 -17.43 7.06 -26.07
CA GLY A 298 -18.80 6.59 -26.29
C GLY A 298 -19.04 5.11 -26.05
N GLN A 299 -18.09 4.25 -26.42
CA GLN A 299 -18.24 2.79 -26.27
C GLN A 299 -17.98 2.34 -24.82
N CYS A 300 -17.18 3.11 -24.09
CA CYS A 300 -16.79 2.84 -22.71
C CYS A 300 -17.99 2.92 -21.75
N GLU A 301 -18.90 3.88 -21.97
CA GLU A 301 -20.07 4.10 -21.13
C GLU A 301 -21.10 2.97 -21.23
N ILE A 302 -21.47 2.60 -22.47
CA ILE A 302 -22.40 1.48 -22.71
C ILE A 302 -21.81 0.18 -22.17
N ALA A 303 -20.51 -0.04 -22.35
CA ALA A 303 -19.83 -1.21 -21.81
C ALA A 303 -19.82 -1.21 -20.27
N PHE A 304 -19.64 -0.05 -19.63
CA PHE A 304 -19.70 0.06 -18.18
C PHE A 304 -21.09 -0.24 -17.63
N GLN A 305 -22.12 0.39 -18.19
CA GLN A 305 -23.51 0.13 -17.82
C GLN A 305 -23.87 -1.35 -18.01
N ARG A 306 -23.45 -1.95 -19.15
CA ARG A 306 -23.62 -3.38 -19.43
C ARG A 306 -22.89 -4.24 -18.39
N ALA A 307 -21.68 -3.85 -17.99
CA ALA A 307 -20.93 -4.59 -16.98
C ALA A 307 -21.57 -4.51 -15.60
N LEU A 308 -22.27 -3.42 -15.26
CA LEU A 308 -23.01 -3.29 -14.01
C LEU A 308 -24.41 -3.95 -14.04
N SER A 309 -25.00 -4.09 -15.23
CA SER A 309 -26.35 -4.66 -15.40
C SER A 309 -26.35 -6.18 -15.52
N HIS A 310 -25.34 -6.77 -16.18
CA HIS A 310 -25.26 -8.22 -16.36
C HIS A 310 -24.53 -8.91 -15.20
N PRO A 311 -25.12 -9.94 -14.56
CA PRO A 311 -24.54 -10.61 -13.39
C PRO A 311 -23.11 -11.13 -13.63
N GLU A 312 -22.86 -11.80 -14.75
CA GLU A 312 -21.55 -12.39 -15.05
C GLU A 312 -20.45 -11.35 -15.25
N SER A 313 -20.73 -10.31 -16.03
CA SER A 313 -19.80 -9.19 -16.25
C SER A 313 -19.54 -8.44 -14.95
N PHE A 314 -20.56 -8.32 -14.12
CA PHE A 314 -20.46 -7.67 -12.84
C PHE A 314 -19.63 -8.48 -11.84
N GLU A 315 -19.76 -9.81 -11.81
CA GLU A 315 -18.88 -10.67 -11.00
C GLU A 315 -17.42 -10.56 -11.43
N LYS A 316 -17.14 -10.54 -12.74
CA LYS A 316 -15.79 -10.30 -13.27
C LYS A 316 -15.26 -8.93 -12.82
N PHE A 317 -16.10 -7.90 -12.91
CA PHE A 317 -15.74 -6.55 -12.46
C PHE A 317 -15.50 -6.47 -10.95
N LYS A 318 -16.30 -7.16 -10.12
CA LYS A 318 -16.07 -7.27 -8.68
C LYS A 318 -14.75 -7.96 -8.35
N GLY A 319 -14.47 -9.09 -9.01
CA GLY A 319 -13.21 -9.82 -8.84
C GLY A 319 -11.99 -8.95 -9.19
N TYR A 320 -12.13 -8.11 -10.22
CA TYR A 320 -11.14 -7.10 -10.57
C TYR A 320 -11.02 -6.01 -9.50
N ALA A 321 -12.13 -5.39 -9.08
CA ALA A 321 -12.16 -4.32 -8.08
C ALA A 321 -11.54 -4.76 -6.74
N MET A 322 -11.66 -6.05 -6.39
CA MET A 322 -10.96 -6.63 -5.24
C MET A 322 -9.43 -6.59 -5.41
N ALA A 323 -8.91 -6.97 -6.58
CA ALA A 323 -7.48 -6.90 -6.89
C ALA A 323 -6.98 -5.46 -7.08
N ASP A 324 -7.88 -4.55 -7.45
CA ASP A 324 -7.64 -3.11 -7.58
C ASP A 324 -7.91 -2.35 -6.27
N LEU A 325 -8.11 -3.04 -5.14
CA LEU A 325 -8.34 -2.43 -3.82
C LEU A 325 -9.49 -1.41 -3.76
N SER A 326 -10.44 -1.49 -4.71
CA SER A 326 -11.57 -0.56 -4.90
C SER A 326 -12.94 -1.22 -4.68
N ILE A 327 -12.97 -2.46 -4.16
CA ILE A 327 -14.20 -3.22 -3.94
C ILE A 327 -15.23 -2.52 -3.05
N GLN A 328 -14.81 -1.65 -2.12
CA GLN A 328 -15.75 -0.91 -1.26
C GLN A 328 -16.67 0.01 -2.05
N GLN A 329 -16.18 0.61 -3.14
CA GLN A 329 -16.99 1.45 -4.03
C GLN A 329 -18.07 0.60 -4.72
N VAL A 330 -17.69 -0.59 -5.21
CA VAL A 330 -18.63 -1.51 -5.85
C VAL A 330 -19.68 -2.01 -4.85
N MET A 331 -19.27 -2.30 -3.61
CA MET A 331 -20.20 -2.73 -2.57
C MET A 331 -21.14 -1.61 -2.15
N LEU A 332 -20.65 -0.38 -1.99
CA LEU A 332 -21.52 0.77 -1.71
C LEU A 332 -22.54 1.00 -2.83
N TYR A 333 -22.13 0.88 -4.10
CA TYR A 333 -23.04 0.96 -5.24
C TYR A 333 -24.16 -0.10 -5.15
N LEU A 334 -23.82 -1.32 -4.76
CA LEU A 334 -24.80 -2.39 -4.57
C LEU A 334 -25.74 -2.13 -3.40
N GLU A 335 -25.25 -1.59 -2.29
CA GLU A 335 -26.09 -1.24 -1.16
C GLU A 335 -27.06 -0.11 -1.53
N CYS A 336 -26.63 0.91 -2.27
CA CYS A 336 -27.54 1.93 -2.78
C CYS A 336 -28.63 1.34 -3.70
N ARG A 337 -28.25 0.44 -4.61
CA ARG A 337 -29.22 -0.23 -5.50
C ARG A 337 -30.18 -1.15 -4.75
N ARG A 338 -29.70 -1.82 -3.70
CA ARG A 338 -30.52 -2.69 -2.85
C ARG A 338 -31.55 -1.89 -2.05
N HIS A 339 -31.19 -0.69 -1.61
CA HIS A 339 -32.05 0.16 -0.79
C HIS A 339 -33.42 0.43 -1.41
N SER A 340 -33.47 0.70 -2.71
CA SER A 340 -34.71 0.97 -3.44
C SER A 340 -35.65 -0.24 -3.52
N LEU A 341 -35.14 -1.44 -3.26
CA LEU A 341 -35.90 -2.70 -3.20
C LEU A 341 -36.39 -3.03 -1.79
N LEU A 342 -35.96 -2.30 -0.76
CA LEU A 342 -36.34 -2.58 0.63
C LEU A 342 -37.72 -2.02 0.97
N LEU A 343 -38.38 -2.68 1.92
CA LEU A 343 -39.63 -2.23 2.51
C LEU A 343 -39.42 -0.91 3.27
N PRO A 344 -40.42 0.00 3.32
CA PRO A 344 -40.26 1.30 4.01
C PRO A 344 -39.75 1.21 5.45
N ARG A 345 -40.15 0.16 6.19
CA ARG A 345 -39.73 -0.08 7.58
C ARG A 345 -38.25 -0.42 7.73
N GLU A 346 -37.62 -0.99 6.69
CA GLU A 346 -36.22 -1.45 6.72
C GLU A 346 -35.24 -0.37 6.23
N ARG A 347 -35.74 0.59 5.44
CA ARG A 347 -34.93 1.65 4.81
C ARG A 347 -34.12 2.47 5.81
N LYS A 348 -34.73 2.85 6.93
CA LYS A 348 -34.06 3.66 7.97
C LYS A 348 -32.85 2.93 8.55
N THR A 349 -33.04 1.68 8.96
CA THR A 349 -31.96 0.83 9.48
C THR A 349 -30.88 0.61 8.44
N HIS A 350 -31.25 0.42 7.17
CA HIS A 350 -30.29 0.21 6.09
C HIS A 350 -29.45 1.45 5.77
N ILE A 351 -30.05 2.65 5.77
CA ILE A 351 -29.31 3.91 5.61
C ILE A 351 -28.33 4.12 6.75
N GLN A 352 -28.76 3.86 7.99
CA GLN A 352 -27.88 3.96 9.14
C GLN A 352 -26.68 3.00 9.01
N TYR A 353 -26.93 1.78 8.56
CA TYR A 353 -25.89 0.82 8.21
C TYR A 353 -24.92 1.36 7.12
N ILE A 354 -25.43 1.97 6.05
CA ILE A 354 -24.59 2.57 4.99
C ILE A 354 -23.74 3.72 5.55
N LEU A 355 -24.34 4.60 6.36
CA LEU A 355 -23.65 5.71 7.00
C LEU A 355 -22.50 5.22 7.88
N GLU A 356 -22.77 4.28 8.78
CA GLU A 356 -21.78 3.74 9.72
C GLU A 356 -20.67 2.92 9.01
N THR A 357 -21.03 2.18 7.96
CA THR A 357 -20.11 1.24 7.30
C THR A 357 -19.23 1.90 6.24
N TYR A 358 -19.78 2.83 5.45
CA TYR A 358 -19.11 3.38 4.26
C TYR A 358 -18.85 4.89 4.31
N LEU A 359 -19.59 5.67 5.09
CA LEU A 359 -19.53 7.14 5.00
C LEU A 359 -18.91 7.79 6.24
N GLN A 360 -19.07 7.19 7.42
CA GLN A 360 -18.56 7.73 8.68
C GLN A 360 -17.03 7.81 8.66
N TYR A 361 -16.49 8.84 9.31
CA TYR A 361 -15.05 8.97 9.50
C TYR A 361 -14.50 7.79 10.30
N GLY A 362 -13.42 7.17 9.81
CA GLY A 362 -12.85 5.96 10.42
C GLY A 362 -13.65 4.68 10.16
N SER A 363 -14.73 4.75 9.36
CA SER A 363 -15.46 3.58 8.92
C SER A 363 -14.57 2.63 8.12
N HIS A 364 -14.96 1.36 8.19
CA HIS A 364 -14.15 0.24 7.75
C HIS A 364 -14.12 0.06 6.24
N CYS A 365 -15.20 0.48 5.59
CA CYS A 365 -15.36 0.46 4.16
C CYS A 365 -15.45 1.88 3.61
N ARG A 366 -14.76 2.85 4.25
CA ARG A 366 -14.91 4.26 3.90
C ARG A 366 -14.70 4.50 2.42
N VAL A 367 -15.71 5.06 1.76
CA VAL A 367 -15.63 5.56 0.39
C VAL A 367 -15.51 7.08 0.43
N ASN A 368 -14.65 7.65 -0.41
CA ASN A 368 -14.48 9.08 -0.48
C ASN A 368 -15.57 9.70 -1.36
N ILE A 369 -16.63 10.20 -0.75
CA ILE A 369 -17.79 10.83 -1.41
C ILE A 369 -17.69 12.36 -1.22
N PRO A 370 -18.15 13.17 -2.19
CA PRO A 370 -18.29 14.61 -2.03
C PRO A 370 -19.00 15.00 -0.73
N LYS A 371 -18.48 16.01 -0.04
CA LYS A 371 -19.04 16.48 1.23
C LYS A 371 -20.48 16.98 1.07
N SER A 372 -20.80 17.60 -0.07
CA SER A 372 -22.16 18.06 -0.40
C SER A 372 -23.16 16.91 -0.33
N THR A 373 -22.91 15.82 -1.06
CA THR A 373 -23.80 14.66 -1.10
C THR A 373 -24.00 14.01 0.27
N LEU A 374 -22.96 14.01 1.12
CA LEU A 374 -23.09 13.53 2.49
C LEU A 374 -23.96 14.46 3.35
N LEU A 375 -23.80 15.78 3.21
CA LEU A 375 -24.62 16.76 3.93
C LEU A 375 -26.09 16.65 3.47
N ASP A 376 -26.33 16.61 2.17
CA ASP A 376 -27.67 16.49 1.60
C ASP A 376 -28.37 15.22 2.08
N LEU A 377 -27.64 14.10 2.16
CA LEU A 377 -28.16 12.84 2.70
C LEU A 377 -28.48 12.95 4.20
N VAL A 378 -27.60 13.53 5.00
CA VAL A 378 -27.81 13.73 6.45
C VAL A 378 -28.99 14.67 6.70
N ASP A 379 -29.10 15.75 5.94
CA ASP A 379 -30.19 16.71 6.02
C ASP A 379 -31.52 16.06 5.62
N ALA A 380 -31.55 15.25 4.55
CA ALA A 380 -32.73 14.49 4.16
C ALA A 380 -33.19 13.49 5.24
N ILE A 381 -32.25 12.88 5.96
CA ILE A 381 -32.56 11.94 7.06
C ILE A 381 -33.05 12.68 8.32
N THR A 382 -32.48 13.85 8.63
CA THR A 382 -32.79 14.61 9.84
C THR A 382 -34.06 15.44 9.71
N LEU A 383 -34.34 16.00 8.53
CA LEU A 383 -35.56 16.77 8.24
C LEU A 383 -36.76 15.87 7.89
N GLY A 384 -36.50 14.61 7.53
CA GLY A 384 -37.53 13.63 7.17
C GLY A 384 -38.27 13.06 8.38
N ASP A 385 -39.31 13.75 8.86
CA ASP A 385 -40.25 13.21 9.86
C ASP A 385 -41.23 12.17 9.27
N LYS A 386 -41.25 12.04 7.94
CA LYS A 386 -42.11 11.12 7.17
C LYS A 386 -41.27 10.07 6.47
N GLU A 387 -41.92 8.95 6.12
CA GLU A 387 -41.29 7.76 5.52
C GLU A 387 -40.14 8.08 4.55
N ILE A 388 -39.01 7.38 4.74
CA ILE A 388 -37.81 7.56 3.93
C ILE A 388 -38.11 7.16 2.48
N ASP A 389 -37.92 8.13 1.58
CA ASP A 389 -38.07 7.92 0.15
C ASP A 389 -37.13 6.80 -0.35
N LYS A 390 -37.63 5.95 -1.24
CA LYS A 390 -36.85 4.88 -1.88
C LYS A 390 -35.67 5.43 -2.69
N ASP A 391 -35.78 6.68 -3.14
CA ASP A 391 -34.85 7.35 -4.05
C ASP A 391 -33.83 8.24 -3.32
N ILE A 392 -33.85 8.28 -1.98
CA ILE A 392 -32.96 9.13 -1.16
C ILE A 392 -31.46 8.88 -1.40
N LEU A 393 -31.08 7.68 -1.84
CA LEU A 393 -29.69 7.30 -2.13
C LEU A 393 -29.27 7.51 -3.59
N ASN A 394 -30.14 7.99 -4.47
CA ASN A 394 -29.81 8.19 -5.89
C ASN A 394 -28.61 9.14 -6.12
N PRO A 395 -28.50 10.29 -5.40
CA PRO A 395 -27.32 11.15 -5.53
C PRO A 395 -26.02 10.44 -5.12
N LEU A 396 -26.05 9.69 -4.01
CA LEU A 396 -24.92 8.91 -3.53
C LEU A 396 -24.54 7.80 -4.53
N GLN A 397 -25.53 7.11 -5.08
CA GLN A 397 -25.30 6.08 -6.10
C GLN A 397 -24.64 6.67 -7.35
N GLN A 398 -25.08 7.84 -7.79
CA GLN A 398 -24.53 8.53 -8.95
C GLN A 398 -23.07 8.95 -8.72
N ASP A 399 -22.74 9.46 -7.53
CA ASP A 399 -21.37 9.80 -7.17
C ASP A 399 -20.46 8.57 -7.18
N VAL A 400 -20.88 7.47 -6.54
CA VAL A 400 -20.13 6.21 -6.53
C VAL A 400 -19.96 5.65 -7.94
N TRP A 401 -21.01 5.74 -8.75
CA TRP A 401 -20.97 5.34 -10.16
C TRP A 401 -19.94 6.16 -10.93
N SER A 402 -19.89 7.48 -10.71
CA SER A 402 -18.92 8.37 -11.35
C SER A 402 -17.48 8.05 -10.92
N LEU A 403 -17.25 7.70 -9.65
CA LEU A 403 -15.95 7.29 -9.13
C LEU A 403 -15.47 5.98 -9.76
N LEU A 404 -16.35 4.99 -9.83
CA LEU A 404 -16.07 3.71 -10.49
C LEU A 404 -15.74 3.93 -11.96
N ARG A 405 -16.51 4.77 -12.66
CA ARG A 405 -16.28 5.11 -14.07
C ARG A 405 -14.97 5.85 -14.28
N ALA A 406 -14.64 6.83 -13.44
CA ALA A 406 -13.46 7.67 -13.61
C ALA A 406 -12.16 6.94 -13.26
N HIS A 407 -12.19 6.03 -12.28
CA HIS A 407 -10.96 5.44 -11.73
C HIS A 407 -10.85 3.94 -11.96
N THR A 408 -11.85 3.15 -11.60
CA THR A 408 -11.75 1.68 -11.60
C THR A 408 -11.98 1.10 -13.00
N TRP A 409 -12.94 1.64 -13.73
CA TRP A 409 -13.37 1.11 -15.03
C TRP A 409 -12.29 1.19 -16.12
N PRO A 410 -11.55 2.31 -16.31
CA PRO A 410 -10.53 2.38 -17.36
C PRO A 410 -9.42 1.35 -17.14
N ARG A 411 -9.04 1.11 -15.87
CA ARG A 411 -8.06 0.09 -15.52
C ARG A 411 -8.60 -1.33 -15.70
N TYR A 412 -9.88 -1.56 -15.45
CA TYR A 412 -10.56 -2.82 -15.77
C TYR A 412 -10.54 -3.10 -17.28
N CYS A 413 -10.86 -2.11 -18.12
CA CYS A 413 -10.81 -2.26 -19.57
C CYS A 413 -9.40 -2.63 -20.05
N ALA A 414 -8.37 -1.90 -19.58
CA ALA A 414 -6.98 -2.20 -19.91
C ALA A 414 -6.57 -3.63 -19.50
N TRP A 415 -7.00 -4.04 -18.30
CA TRP A 415 -6.77 -5.40 -17.80
C TRP A 415 -7.50 -6.47 -18.61
N SER A 416 -8.77 -6.27 -18.97
CA SER A 416 -9.55 -7.23 -19.77
C SER A 416 -8.91 -7.44 -21.13
N LEU A 417 -8.53 -6.35 -21.80
CA LEU A 417 -7.83 -6.40 -23.09
C LEU A 417 -6.49 -7.13 -23.00
N SER A 418 -5.75 -6.94 -21.90
CA SER A 418 -4.47 -7.65 -21.69
C SER A 418 -4.67 -9.17 -21.54
N LYS A 419 -5.77 -9.60 -20.91
CA LYS A 419 -6.12 -11.02 -20.75
C LYS A 419 -6.61 -11.66 -22.03
N GLU A 420 -7.38 -10.93 -22.83
CA GLU A 420 -7.83 -11.39 -24.14
C GLU A 420 -6.63 -11.63 -25.06
N LYS A 421 -5.65 -10.72 -25.07
CA LYS A 421 -4.40 -10.89 -25.84
C LYS A 421 -3.53 -12.05 -25.34
N ALA A 422 -3.53 -12.32 -24.04
CA ALA A 422 -2.73 -13.39 -23.44
C ALA A 422 -3.37 -14.77 -23.58
N SER A 423 -4.66 -14.84 -23.87
CA SER A 423 -5.34 -16.12 -24.12
C SER A 423 -4.96 -16.57 -25.53
N PRO A 424 -4.23 -17.69 -25.70
CA PRO A 424 -3.91 -18.18 -27.03
C PRO A 424 -5.22 -18.33 -27.80
N LEU A 425 -5.28 -17.73 -28.99
CA LEU A 425 -6.40 -17.94 -29.91
C LEU A 425 -6.68 -19.44 -29.93
N PRO A 426 -7.92 -19.89 -29.66
CA PRO A 426 -8.23 -21.29 -29.82
C PRO A 426 -7.81 -21.64 -31.23
N THR A 427 -6.77 -22.46 -31.36
CA THR A 427 -6.35 -23.00 -32.64
C THR A 427 -7.60 -23.70 -33.15
N SER A 428 -8.30 -23.05 -34.07
CA SER A 428 -9.46 -23.62 -34.72
C SER A 428 -8.96 -24.94 -35.25
N VAL A 429 -9.40 -26.03 -34.63
CA VAL A 429 -9.15 -27.37 -35.13
C VAL A 429 -9.88 -27.38 -36.45
N VAL A 430 -9.14 -27.11 -37.52
CA VAL A 430 -9.59 -27.31 -38.89
C VAL A 430 -9.72 -28.82 -38.98
N HIS A 431 -10.93 -29.32 -38.73
CA HIS A 431 -11.24 -30.71 -39.03
C HIS A 431 -11.15 -30.85 -40.56
N PRO A 432 -10.28 -31.74 -41.08
CA PRO A 432 -10.11 -31.95 -42.51
C PRO A 432 -11.35 -32.55 -43.17
#